data_AF-A0A6G1RSJ9-F1
#
_entry.id   AF-A0A6G1RSJ9-F1
#
_cell.length_a   1.000
_cell.length_b   1.000
_cell.length_c   1.000
_cell.angle_alpha   90.00
_cell.angle_beta   90.00
_cell.angle_gamma   90.00
#
_symmetry.space_group_name_H-M   'P 1'
#
loop_
_entity.id
_entity.type
_entity.pdbx_description
1 polymer ?
#
loop_
_entity_poly.entity_id
_entity_poly.type
_entity_poly.pdbx_seq_one_letter_code
_entity_poly.pdbx_strand_id
1 'polypeptide(L)'
;EQLKECPTLHDQADTLYILHILKGADWDTKLDGQYGVTVHCLLNELYRKAGLNQEWGLIRYISGILKKRVEVLAEACTDLLSHHKQLTVGLPPEPREKIITTPLPPEELTDLIYEASGQDISIAVLTQEIIMYLAMYVRSQPSLFVEMLRLRIGLIIQVMATELARSLKCSGEEASESLMNLSPFDMKNLLHHILSGKEFGVERSLRPVDSSSSSPAISIHEMGHSGATKTERSGITKLKSEMKQKGSTPSSPTSTSPTGSGGDTSWGDRKGQWLRRRRLDGAINRVPVGFYEKVWKILQKCHGLSIDGYVLPSSTTREMTPCEIKFA
;
A
#
# COMPACT_ATOMS: atom_id res chain seq x y z
N GLU A 1 34.98 19.17 3.81
CA GLU A 1 34.99 19.79 2.46
C GLU A 1 33.71 19.51 1.68
N GLN A 2 33.45 18.33 1.09
CA GLN A 2 32.25 18.10 0.26
C GLN A 2 30.91 18.49 0.91
N LEU A 3 30.70 18.22 2.21
CA LEU A 3 29.47 18.61 2.92
C LEU A 3 29.19 20.13 2.91
N LYS A 4 30.24 20.95 2.77
CA LYS A 4 30.16 22.42 2.72
C LYS A 4 29.84 22.94 1.31
N GLU A 5 30.10 22.12 0.30
CA GLU A 5 29.95 22.45 -1.11
C GLU A 5 28.64 21.90 -1.72
N CYS A 6 27.89 21.11 -0.95
CA CYS A 6 26.61 20.53 -1.38
C CYS A 6 25.53 21.60 -1.62
N PRO A 7 25.02 21.75 -2.85
CA PRO A 7 24.04 22.78 -3.19
C PRO A 7 22.63 22.46 -2.68
N THR A 8 22.29 21.18 -2.46
CA THR A 8 20.95 20.74 -2.03
C THR A 8 20.99 19.93 -0.73
N LEU A 9 19.82 19.82 -0.07
CA LEU A 9 19.66 18.96 1.10
C LEU A 9 19.81 17.46 0.75
N HIS A 10 19.47 17.07 -0.49
CA HIS A 10 19.68 15.72 -0.99
C HIS A 10 21.18 15.36 -1.07
N ASP A 11 22.00 16.25 -1.65
CA ASP A 11 23.45 16.02 -1.74
C ASP A 11 24.10 15.92 -0.35
N GLN A 12 23.61 16.72 0.61
CA GLN A 12 24.04 16.63 2.00
C GLN A 12 23.66 15.28 2.62
N ALA A 13 22.45 14.79 2.38
CA ALA A 13 22.01 13.48 2.88
C ALA A 13 22.84 12.34 2.29
N ASP A 14 23.14 12.37 1.00
CA ASP A 14 23.95 11.34 0.34
C ASP A 14 25.39 11.31 0.87
N THR A 15 25.97 12.49 1.08
CA THR A 15 27.29 12.60 1.70
C THR A 15 27.28 12.05 3.14
N LEU A 16 26.26 12.39 3.93
CA LEU A 16 26.11 11.87 5.29
C LEU A 16 25.82 10.37 5.31
N TYR A 17 25.10 9.84 4.33
CA TYR A 17 24.84 8.41 4.20
C TYR A 17 26.14 7.64 3.96
N ILE A 18 26.96 8.09 3.00
CA ILE A 18 28.28 7.49 2.75
C ILE A 18 29.13 7.53 4.03
N LEU A 19 29.14 8.67 4.72
CA LEU A 19 29.90 8.83 5.95
C LEU A 19 29.39 7.92 7.08
N HIS A 20 28.07 7.78 7.22
CA HIS A 20 27.43 6.87 8.16
C HIS A 20 27.85 5.41 7.92
N ILE A 21 27.85 4.97 6.65
CA ILE A 21 28.28 3.61 6.29
C ILE A 21 29.77 3.38 6.57
N LEU A 22 30.63 4.37 6.27
CA LEU A 22 32.08 4.22 6.41
C LEU A 22 32.60 4.38 7.83
N LYS A 23 31.96 5.22 8.66
CA LYS A 23 32.47 5.63 9.98
C LYS A 23 31.51 5.38 11.13
N GLY A 24 30.24 5.11 10.87
CA GLY A 24 29.20 4.96 11.87
C GLY A 24 28.52 6.28 12.25
N ALA A 25 27.40 6.18 12.97
CA ALA A 25 26.56 7.31 13.36
C ALA A 25 27.23 8.26 14.37
N ASP A 26 28.05 7.71 15.28
CA ASP A 26 28.66 8.44 16.38
C ASP A 26 30.01 9.09 16.00
N TRP A 27 30.41 8.98 14.74
CA TRP A 27 31.66 9.57 14.29
C TRP A 27 31.59 11.10 14.34
N ASP A 28 32.53 11.70 15.07
CA ASP A 28 32.65 13.16 15.19
C ASP A 28 33.26 13.76 13.92
N THR A 29 32.46 14.59 13.24
CA THR A 29 32.84 15.23 11.98
C THR A 29 33.81 16.39 12.16
N LYS A 30 33.90 16.94 13.38
CA LYS A 30 34.66 18.15 13.69
C LYS A 30 34.36 19.33 12.74
N LEU A 31 33.12 19.38 12.25
CA LEU A 31 32.70 20.38 11.28
C LEU A 31 32.89 21.78 11.88
N ASP A 32 33.48 22.69 11.12
CA ASP A 32 33.79 24.07 11.54
C ASP A 32 34.60 24.18 12.85
N GLY A 33 35.41 23.16 13.14
CA GLY A 33 36.25 23.12 14.34
C GLY A 33 35.46 22.87 15.63
N GLN A 34 34.16 22.58 15.55
CA GLN A 34 33.34 22.23 16.70
C GLN A 34 33.44 20.74 17.00
N TYR A 35 33.75 20.40 18.25
CA TYR A 35 33.75 19.02 18.73
C TYR A 35 32.35 18.55 19.10
N GLY A 36 32.09 17.24 18.93
CA GLY A 36 30.81 16.62 19.27
C GLY A 36 29.73 16.74 18.21
N VAL A 37 30.08 17.21 17.00
CA VAL A 37 29.16 17.26 15.86
C VAL A 37 29.21 15.93 15.13
N THR A 38 28.41 14.96 15.58
CA THR A 38 28.41 13.61 14.99
C THR A 38 27.61 13.52 13.70
N VAL A 39 27.83 12.45 12.92
CA VAL A 39 26.99 12.14 11.74
C VAL A 39 25.52 12.04 12.12
N HIS A 40 25.22 11.43 13.27
CA HIS A 40 23.87 11.35 13.82
C HIS A 40 23.25 12.74 14.09
N CYS A 41 24.02 13.66 14.68
CA CYS A 41 23.57 15.04 14.90
C CYS A 41 23.25 15.75 13.58
N LEU A 42 24.13 15.64 12.59
CA LEU A 42 23.93 16.26 11.27
C LEU A 42 22.72 15.68 10.54
N LEU A 43 22.53 14.35 10.59
CA LEU A 43 21.35 13.70 10.00
C LEU A 43 20.04 14.14 10.66
N ASN A 44 20.00 14.28 12.01
CA ASN A 44 18.80 14.79 12.68
C ASN A 44 18.51 16.26 12.36
N GLU A 45 19.55 17.08 12.23
CA GLU A 45 19.37 18.47 11.81
C GLU A 45 18.85 18.55 10.37
N LEU A 46 19.39 17.73 9.47
CA LEU A 46 18.92 17.63 8.09
C LEU A 46 17.48 17.12 8.02
N TYR A 47 17.13 16.12 8.83
CA TYR A 47 15.76 15.61 8.98
C TYR A 47 14.79 16.73 9.38
N ARG A 48 15.17 17.57 10.34
CA ARG A 48 14.37 18.72 10.78
C ARG A 48 14.20 19.76 9.67
N LYS A 49 15.26 20.07 8.93
CA LYS A 49 15.21 20.98 7.76
C LYS A 49 14.30 20.44 6.66
N ALA A 50 14.44 19.16 6.29
CA ALA A 50 13.58 18.48 5.33
C ALA A 50 12.10 18.53 5.76
N GLY A 51 11.83 18.36 7.06
CA GLY A 51 10.51 18.53 7.67
C GLY A 51 9.91 19.92 7.47
N LEU A 52 10.70 20.98 7.70
CA LEU A 52 10.27 22.36 7.50
C LEU A 52 9.99 22.68 6.02
N ASN A 53 10.77 22.08 5.11
CA ASN A 53 10.60 22.23 3.67
C ASN A 53 9.52 21.31 3.08
N GLN A 54 8.97 20.39 3.89
CA GLN A 54 8.01 19.36 3.46
C GLN A 54 8.58 18.43 2.36
N GLU A 55 9.88 18.15 2.39
CA GLU A 55 10.57 17.25 1.45
C GLU A 55 10.37 15.78 1.89
N TRP A 56 9.19 15.21 1.61
CA TRP A 56 8.79 13.91 2.13
C TRP A 56 9.68 12.75 1.71
N GLY A 57 10.20 12.73 0.47
CA GLY A 57 11.15 11.72 0.02
C GLY A 57 12.44 11.75 0.84
N LEU A 58 12.95 12.96 1.10
CA LEU A 58 14.15 13.16 1.91
C LEU A 58 13.91 12.79 3.40
N ILE A 59 12.74 13.13 3.94
CA ILE A 59 12.34 12.73 5.31
C ILE A 59 12.35 11.21 5.45
N ARG A 60 11.78 10.48 4.47
CA ARG A 60 11.78 9.02 4.45
C ARG A 60 13.19 8.45 4.32
N TYR A 61 13.99 9.03 3.43
CA TYR A 61 15.38 8.60 3.23
C TYR A 61 16.22 8.75 4.51
N ILE A 62 16.22 9.95 5.13
CA ILE A 62 16.96 10.20 6.37
C ILE A 62 16.42 9.35 7.53
N SER A 63 15.11 9.14 7.61
CA SER A 63 14.51 8.21 8.59
C SER A 63 15.01 6.78 8.39
N GLY A 64 15.20 6.36 7.14
CA GLY A 64 15.80 5.10 6.76
C GLY A 64 17.23 4.98 7.29
N ILE A 65 18.06 6.00 7.09
CA ILE A 65 19.47 6.03 7.54
C ILE A 65 19.54 5.96 9.06
N LEU A 66 18.69 6.73 9.74
CA LEU A 66 18.61 6.78 11.20
C LEU A 66 17.90 5.56 11.82
N LYS A 67 17.43 4.62 11.01
CA LYS A 67 16.60 3.48 11.44
C LYS A 67 15.44 3.89 12.37
N LYS A 68 14.76 4.99 12.06
CA LYS A 68 13.64 5.47 12.88
C LYS A 68 12.50 4.45 12.84
N ARG A 69 11.99 4.11 14.02
CA ARG A 69 10.86 3.20 14.21
C ARG A 69 9.59 3.99 14.57
N VAL A 70 8.46 3.61 13.98
CA VAL A 70 7.15 4.09 14.43
C VAL A 70 6.80 3.38 15.75
N GLU A 71 6.55 4.15 16.81
CA GLU A 71 6.39 3.61 18.18
C GLU A 71 5.31 2.52 18.29
N VAL A 72 4.16 2.73 17.64
CA VAL A 72 2.98 1.85 17.73
C VAL A 72 2.86 0.83 16.58
N LEU A 73 3.97 0.53 15.90
CA LEU A 73 3.96 -0.33 14.72
C LEU A 73 3.63 -1.79 15.05
N ALA A 74 4.13 -2.31 16.17
CA ALA A 74 3.89 -3.69 16.59
C ALA A 74 2.42 -3.91 16.95
N GLU A 75 1.79 -2.92 17.59
CA GLU A 75 0.35 -2.89 17.87
C GLU A 75 -0.45 -2.84 16.57
N ALA A 76 -0.07 -2.02 15.59
CA ALA A 76 -0.73 -1.97 14.28
C ALA A 76 -0.65 -3.31 13.53
N CYS A 77 0.50 -3.99 13.57
CA CYS A 77 0.63 -5.36 13.04
C CYS A 77 -0.28 -6.35 13.79
N THR A 78 -0.33 -6.26 15.12
CA THR A 78 -1.18 -7.10 15.96
C THR A 78 -2.66 -6.90 15.64
N ASP A 79 -3.10 -5.66 15.47
CA ASP A 79 -4.46 -5.30 15.06
C ASP A 79 -4.83 -6.01 13.74
N LEU A 80 -3.98 -5.90 12.72
CA LEU A 80 -4.21 -6.53 11.42
C LEU A 80 -4.31 -8.06 11.54
N LEU A 81 -3.41 -8.70 12.28
CA LEU A 81 -3.43 -10.14 12.51
C LEU A 81 -4.69 -10.58 13.28
N SER A 82 -5.13 -9.81 14.28
CA SER A 82 -6.35 -10.07 15.04
C SER A 82 -7.62 -9.99 14.18
N HIS A 83 -7.59 -9.19 13.12
CA HIS A 83 -8.63 -9.14 12.08
C HIS A 83 -8.50 -10.25 11.03
N HIS A 84 -7.73 -11.30 11.33
CA HIS A 84 -7.46 -12.45 10.47
C HIS A 84 -6.84 -12.06 9.12
N LYS A 85 -5.95 -11.06 9.13
CA LYS A 85 -5.16 -10.64 7.98
C LYS A 85 -3.70 -11.03 8.17
N GLN A 86 -3.23 -12.04 7.45
CA GLN A 86 -1.79 -12.31 7.36
C GLN A 86 -1.08 -11.14 6.69
N LEU A 87 0.14 -10.85 7.12
CA LEU A 87 0.94 -9.77 6.54
C LEU A 87 2.18 -10.35 5.87
N THR A 88 2.61 -9.73 4.78
CA THR A 88 3.96 -9.95 4.23
C THR A 88 4.60 -8.63 3.88
N VAL A 89 5.91 -8.52 4.09
CA VAL A 89 6.70 -7.35 3.72
C VAL A 89 7.79 -7.76 2.73
N GLY A 90 8.30 -6.81 1.95
CA GLY A 90 9.16 -7.09 0.80
C GLY A 90 8.38 -7.51 -0.44
N LEU A 91 9.10 -7.62 -1.56
CA LEU A 91 8.56 -8.06 -2.85
C LEU A 91 8.78 -9.56 -3.04
N PRO A 92 7.80 -10.29 -3.62
CA PRO A 92 7.97 -11.70 -3.94
C PRO A 92 9.03 -11.96 -5.02
N PRO A 93 9.55 -13.20 -5.12
CA PRO A 93 9.27 -14.35 -4.23
C PRO A 93 10.13 -14.34 -2.95
N GLU A 94 9.89 -15.32 -2.06
CA GLU A 94 10.84 -15.66 -1.00
C GLU A 94 12.24 -15.92 -1.58
N PRO A 95 13.34 -15.55 -0.87
CA PRO A 95 13.42 -15.12 0.53
C PRO A 95 13.26 -13.61 0.76
N ARG A 96 13.03 -12.83 -0.31
CA ARG A 96 12.89 -11.36 -0.22
C ARG A 96 11.59 -10.96 0.46
N GLU A 97 10.52 -11.67 0.14
CA GLU A 97 9.27 -11.54 0.86
C GLU A 97 9.36 -12.27 2.21
N LYS A 98 8.98 -11.58 3.28
CA LYS A 98 8.94 -12.11 4.64
C LYS A 98 7.50 -12.18 5.12
N ILE A 99 7.10 -13.34 5.64
CA ILE A 99 5.74 -13.57 6.11
C ILE A 99 5.66 -13.32 7.61
N ILE A 100 4.70 -12.50 8.03
CA ILE A 100 4.37 -12.22 9.43
C ILE A 100 3.02 -12.87 9.71
N THR A 101 3.05 -14.00 10.43
CA THR A 101 1.84 -14.77 10.78
C THR A 101 1.45 -14.62 12.24
N THR A 102 2.36 -14.15 13.08
CA THR A 102 2.16 -13.90 14.51
C THR A 102 2.66 -12.51 14.87
N PRO A 103 2.12 -11.89 15.93
CA PRO A 103 2.69 -10.65 16.46
C PRO A 103 4.18 -10.83 16.77
N LEU A 104 4.98 -9.82 16.42
CA LEU A 104 6.42 -9.80 16.67
C LEU A 104 6.76 -8.65 17.63
N PRO A 105 7.81 -8.78 18.45
CA PRO A 105 8.37 -7.67 19.21
C PRO A 105 8.76 -6.49 18.29
N PRO A 106 8.71 -5.23 18.77
CA PRO A 106 9.01 -4.05 17.96
C PRO A 106 10.39 -4.05 17.29
N GLU A 107 11.41 -4.59 17.95
CA GLU A 107 12.76 -4.69 17.40
C GLU A 107 12.83 -5.72 16.26
N GLU A 108 12.37 -6.95 16.52
CA GLU A 108 12.32 -8.01 15.51
C GLU A 108 11.50 -7.61 14.27
N LEU A 109 10.36 -6.93 14.48
CA LEU A 109 9.54 -6.42 13.38
C LEU A 109 10.28 -5.36 12.56
N THR A 110 11.03 -4.48 13.21
CA THR A 110 11.80 -3.44 12.53
C THR A 110 12.91 -4.07 11.69
N ASP A 111 13.69 -4.97 12.29
CA ASP A 111 14.77 -5.66 11.58
C ASP A 111 14.25 -6.47 10.39
N LEU A 112 13.12 -7.17 10.56
CA LEU A 112 12.48 -7.93 9.49
C LEU A 112 12.01 -7.01 8.33
N ILE A 113 11.49 -5.82 8.63
CA ILE A 113 11.09 -4.84 7.59
C ILE A 113 12.33 -4.34 6.84
N TYR A 114 13.39 -3.93 7.55
CA TYR A 114 14.61 -3.44 6.91
C TYR A 114 15.30 -4.53 6.08
N GLU A 115 15.32 -5.77 6.56
CA GLU A 115 15.85 -6.91 5.79
C GLU A 115 15.04 -7.13 4.50
N ALA A 116 13.71 -7.10 4.58
CA ALA A 116 12.82 -7.31 3.44
C ALA A 116 12.88 -6.18 2.39
N SER A 117 13.20 -4.95 2.83
CA SER A 117 13.38 -3.78 1.97
C SER A 117 14.71 -3.78 1.20
N GLY A 118 15.69 -4.62 1.61
CA GLY A 118 16.95 -4.79 0.90
C GLY A 118 17.81 -3.53 0.93
N GLN A 119 18.20 -3.04 -0.26
CA GLN A 119 19.11 -1.88 -0.39
C GLN A 119 18.38 -0.53 -0.29
N ASP A 120 17.06 -0.49 -0.49
CA ASP A 120 16.31 0.76 -0.42
C ASP A 120 15.72 0.94 0.99
N ILE A 121 16.50 1.63 1.83
CA ILE A 121 16.14 1.97 3.20
C ILE A 121 14.88 2.84 3.29
N SER A 122 14.54 3.57 2.24
CA SER A 122 13.36 4.44 2.23
C SER A 122 12.07 3.62 2.10
N ILE A 123 12.15 2.48 1.40
CA ILE A 123 11.03 1.52 1.31
C ILE A 123 10.71 0.90 2.67
N ALA A 124 11.69 0.75 3.56
CA ALA A 124 11.43 0.28 4.93
C ALA A 124 10.52 1.26 5.68
N VAL A 125 10.81 2.56 5.58
CA VAL A 125 9.99 3.62 6.19
C VAL A 125 8.60 3.66 5.57
N LEU A 126 8.51 3.60 4.24
CA LEU A 126 7.23 3.53 3.54
C LEU A 126 6.41 2.29 3.96
N THR A 127 7.06 1.14 4.13
CA THR A 127 6.41 -0.10 4.58
C THR A 127 5.78 0.09 5.97
N GLN A 128 6.50 0.72 6.90
CA GLN A 128 5.95 1.07 8.22
C GLN A 128 4.71 1.98 8.10
N GLU A 129 4.77 3.03 7.27
CA GLU A 129 3.63 3.94 7.03
C GLU A 129 2.41 3.19 6.48
N ILE A 130 2.60 2.34 5.46
CA ILE A 130 1.50 1.58 4.84
C ILE A 130 0.87 0.63 5.86
N ILE A 131 1.65 -0.06 6.69
CA ILE A 131 1.12 -0.91 7.78
C ILE A 131 0.25 -0.10 8.73
N MET A 132 0.71 1.08 9.16
CA MET A 132 -0.07 1.98 10.03
C MET A 132 -1.40 2.39 9.41
N TYR A 133 -1.40 2.76 8.12
CA TYR A 133 -2.63 3.15 7.43
C TYR A 133 -3.58 1.98 7.23
N LEU A 134 -3.07 0.78 6.91
CA LEU A 134 -3.88 -0.43 6.81
C LEU A 134 -4.52 -0.79 8.15
N ALA A 135 -3.78 -0.72 9.25
CA ALA A 135 -4.30 -0.97 10.59
C ALA A 135 -5.40 0.03 10.97
N MET A 136 -5.23 1.31 10.62
CA MET A 136 -6.28 2.31 10.79
C MET A 136 -7.52 2.00 9.94
N TYR A 137 -7.35 1.57 8.68
CA TYR A 137 -8.48 1.25 7.80
C TYR A 137 -9.19 -0.05 8.18
N VAL A 138 -8.51 -1.07 8.67
CA VAL A 138 -9.18 -2.32 9.07
C VAL A 138 -10.13 -2.07 10.24
N ARG A 139 -9.75 -1.17 11.17
CA ARG A 139 -10.59 -0.74 12.29
C ARG A 139 -11.74 0.18 11.88
N SER A 140 -11.46 1.19 11.05
CA SER A 140 -12.44 2.23 10.70
C SER A 140 -13.36 1.87 9.54
N GLN A 141 -12.88 1.08 8.57
CA GLN A 141 -13.57 0.72 7.33
C GLN A 141 -13.28 -0.75 6.95
N PRO A 142 -13.70 -1.74 7.77
CA PRO A 142 -13.40 -3.15 7.55
C PRO A 142 -13.89 -3.69 6.20
N SER A 143 -14.91 -3.06 5.60
CA SER A 143 -15.44 -3.40 4.27
C SER A 143 -14.40 -3.27 3.15
N LEU A 144 -13.33 -2.50 3.34
CA LEU A 144 -12.21 -2.41 2.40
C LEU A 144 -11.41 -3.72 2.30
N PHE A 145 -11.52 -4.62 3.28
CA PHE A 145 -10.70 -5.83 3.39
C PHE A 145 -11.51 -7.13 3.18
N VAL A 146 -12.70 -7.01 2.61
CA VAL A 146 -13.54 -8.16 2.24
C VAL A 146 -12.77 -9.05 1.27
N GLU A 147 -12.73 -10.34 1.56
CA GLU A 147 -12.07 -11.38 0.73
C GLU A 147 -10.57 -11.12 0.47
N MET A 148 -9.91 -10.47 1.43
CA MET A 148 -8.46 -10.32 1.47
C MET A 148 -7.96 -11.03 2.73
N LEU A 149 -7.39 -12.23 2.61
CA LEU A 149 -6.87 -12.97 3.77
C LEU A 149 -5.41 -12.66 4.08
N ARG A 150 -4.66 -12.22 3.05
CA ARG A 150 -3.25 -11.83 3.16
C ARG A 150 -3.03 -10.46 2.54
N LEU A 151 -2.41 -9.55 3.29
CA LEU A 151 -1.99 -8.23 2.82
C LEU A 151 -0.50 -8.29 2.49
N ARG A 152 -0.18 -8.23 1.20
CA ARG A 152 1.20 -8.23 0.72
C ARG A 152 1.65 -6.79 0.55
N ILE A 153 2.31 -6.25 1.57
CA ILE A 153 2.59 -4.81 1.67
C ILE A 153 3.47 -4.35 0.49
N GLY A 154 4.48 -5.12 0.10
CA GLY A 154 5.33 -4.79 -1.05
C GLY A 154 4.54 -4.71 -2.37
N LEU A 155 3.60 -5.64 -2.60
CA LEU A 155 2.76 -5.59 -3.81
C LEU A 155 1.75 -4.45 -3.76
N ILE A 156 1.22 -4.11 -2.59
CA ILE A 156 0.34 -2.94 -2.43
C ILE A 156 1.10 -1.65 -2.82
N ILE A 157 2.33 -1.48 -2.34
CA ILE A 157 3.20 -0.35 -2.73
C ILE A 157 3.45 -0.33 -4.24
N GLN A 158 3.74 -1.49 -4.85
CA GLN A 158 3.94 -1.59 -6.29
C GLN A 158 2.68 -1.21 -7.09
N VAL A 159 1.50 -1.62 -6.61
CA VAL A 159 0.21 -1.23 -7.21
C VAL A 159 -0.02 0.27 -7.08
N MET A 160 0.31 0.87 -5.93
CA MET A 160 0.23 2.33 -5.74
C MET A 160 1.12 3.07 -6.75
N ALA A 161 2.38 2.66 -6.91
CA ALA A 161 3.29 3.23 -7.90
C ALA A 161 2.78 3.07 -9.34
N THR A 162 2.30 1.87 -9.70
CA THR A 162 1.79 1.57 -11.04
C THR A 162 0.55 2.39 -11.38
N GLU A 163 -0.36 2.57 -10.41
CA GLU A 163 -1.54 3.40 -10.62
C GLU A 163 -1.22 4.89 -10.66
N LEU A 164 -0.21 5.33 -9.91
CA LEU A 164 0.30 6.69 -10.01
C LEU A 164 0.92 6.94 -11.40
N ALA A 165 1.73 6.01 -11.91
CA ALA A 165 2.32 6.07 -13.25
C ALA A 165 1.26 6.21 -14.34
N ARG A 166 0.19 5.42 -14.23
CA ARG A 166 -0.93 5.45 -15.16
C ARG A 166 -1.67 6.79 -15.09
N SER A 167 -1.98 7.27 -13.88
CA SER A 167 -2.73 8.53 -13.71
C SER A 167 -1.93 9.75 -14.18
N LEU A 168 -0.61 9.76 -13.93
CA LEU A 168 0.30 10.83 -14.35
C LEU A 168 0.82 10.68 -15.79
N LYS A 169 0.53 9.54 -16.44
CA LYS A 169 1.05 9.17 -17.78
C LYS A 169 2.57 9.27 -17.85
N CYS A 170 3.26 8.79 -16.82
CA CYS A 170 4.71 8.84 -16.70
C CYS A 170 5.33 7.44 -16.66
N SER A 171 6.66 7.39 -16.68
CA SER A 171 7.40 6.13 -16.48
C SER A 171 7.18 5.57 -15.07
N GLY A 172 7.45 4.27 -14.90
CA GLY A 172 7.36 3.62 -13.58
C GLY A 172 8.40 4.14 -12.58
N GLU A 173 9.55 4.60 -13.05
CA GLU A 173 10.62 5.19 -12.24
C GLU A 173 10.18 6.56 -11.71
N GLU A 174 9.74 7.47 -12.58
CA GLU A 174 9.18 8.77 -12.20
C GLU A 174 8.00 8.62 -11.23
N ALA A 175 7.17 7.59 -11.41
CA ALA A 175 6.05 7.32 -10.53
C ALA A 175 6.49 6.81 -9.16
N SER A 176 7.56 6.01 -9.11
CA SER A 176 8.12 5.52 -7.84
C SER A 176 8.75 6.68 -7.05
N GLU A 177 9.48 7.56 -7.72
CA GLU A 177 9.99 8.81 -7.12
C GLU A 177 8.83 9.71 -6.64
N SER A 178 7.81 9.89 -7.49
CA SER A 178 6.59 10.63 -7.15
C SER A 178 5.89 10.05 -5.91
N LEU A 179 5.80 8.72 -5.81
CA LEU A 179 5.22 8.02 -4.66
C LEU A 179 6.02 8.31 -3.38
N MET A 180 7.36 8.24 -3.46
CA MET A 180 8.24 8.53 -2.34
C MET A 180 8.16 9.98 -1.87
N ASN A 181 7.74 10.90 -2.73
CA ASN A 181 7.56 12.31 -2.43
C ASN A 181 6.15 12.71 -1.98
N LEU A 182 5.20 11.77 -1.92
CA LEU A 182 3.85 12.08 -1.42
C LEU A 182 3.86 12.42 0.07
N SER A 183 3.02 13.39 0.46
CA SER A 183 2.76 13.67 1.87
C SER A 183 2.10 12.46 2.56
N PRO A 184 2.14 12.36 3.91
CA PRO A 184 1.43 11.32 4.64
C PRO A 184 -0.07 11.26 4.31
N PHE A 185 -0.69 12.42 4.07
CA PHE A 185 -2.10 12.52 3.70
C PHE A 185 -2.36 11.98 2.30
N ASP A 186 -1.57 12.38 1.31
CA ASP A 186 -1.72 11.91 -0.08
C ASP A 186 -1.41 10.42 -0.20
N MET A 187 -0.39 9.93 0.50
CA MET A 187 -0.06 8.51 0.60
C MET A 187 -1.24 7.70 1.14
N LYS A 188 -1.82 8.15 2.27
CA LYS A 188 -2.99 7.54 2.90
C LYS A 188 -4.23 7.56 1.98
N ASN A 189 -4.44 8.64 1.24
CA ASN A 189 -5.54 8.76 0.28
C ASN A 189 -5.35 7.86 -0.93
N LEU A 190 -4.13 7.81 -1.50
CA LEU A 190 -3.81 6.90 -2.59
C LEU A 190 -4.12 5.46 -2.18
N LEU A 191 -3.65 5.04 -1.00
CA LEU A 191 -3.92 3.71 -0.47
C LEU A 191 -5.43 3.44 -0.34
N HIS A 192 -6.21 4.40 0.15
CA HIS A 192 -7.67 4.27 0.23
C HIS A 192 -8.31 4.08 -1.15
N HIS A 193 -7.89 4.85 -2.16
CA HIS A 193 -8.39 4.70 -3.51
C HIS A 193 -8.02 3.34 -4.12
N ILE A 194 -6.81 2.83 -3.87
CA ILE A 194 -6.40 1.48 -4.28
C ILE A 194 -7.29 0.42 -3.62
N LEU A 195 -7.50 0.50 -2.31
CA LEU A 195 -8.30 -0.48 -1.58
C LEU A 195 -9.78 -0.40 -1.94
N SER A 196 -10.37 0.80 -1.96
CA SER A 196 -11.76 0.98 -2.39
C SER A 196 -11.95 0.63 -3.87
N GLY A 197 -10.87 0.78 -4.66
CA GLY A 197 -10.78 0.69 -6.11
C GLY A 197 -11.76 1.63 -6.82
N LYS A 198 -12.03 2.77 -6.18
CA LYS A 198 -12.65 3.94 -6.81
C LYS A 198 -11.68 4.57 -7.80
N GLU A 199 -12.22 5.28 -8.80
CA GLU A 199 -11.38 6.06 -9.70
C GLU A 199 -10.93 7.35 -9.02
N PHE A 200 -9.72 7.79 -9.37
CA PHE A 200 -9.12 9.00 -8.83
C PHE A 200 -8.35 9.72 -9.93
N GLY A 201 -8.41 11.05 -9.89
CA GLY A 201 -7.56 11.93 -10.65
C GLY A 201 -6.29 12.25 -9.87
N VAL A 202 -5.19 12.46 -10.59
CA VAL A 202 -3.93 12.94 -10.02
C VAL A 202 -3.47 14.11 -10.84
N GLU A 203 -3.19 15.23 -10.19
CA GLU A 203 -2.68 16.44 -10.83
C GLU A 203 -1.30 16.78 -10.28
N ARG A 204 -0.39 17.18 -11.18
CA ARG A 204 0.90 17.75 -10.81
C ARG A 204 0.76 19.26 -10.74
N SER A 205 0.91 19.82 -9.56
CA SER A 205 1.04 21.27 -9.38
C SER A 205 2.47 21.67 -9.73
N LEU A 206 2.63 22.40 -10.83
CA LEU A 206 3.88 23.06 -11.16
C LEU A 206 4.04 24.27 -10.23
N ARG A 207 4.93 24.18 -9.23
CA ARG A 207 5.34 25.37 -8.49
C ARG A 207 6.28 26.22 -9.36
N PRO A 208 6.24 27.56 -9.25
CA PRO A 208 7.17 28.44 -9.96
C PRO A 208 8.62 28.07 -9.64
N VAL A 209 9.49 28.21 -10.65
CA VAL A 209 10.92 27.84 -10.71
C VAL A 209 11.79 28.45 -9.59
N ASP A 210 11.27 29.40 -8.82
CA ASP A 210 12.01 30.09 -7.75
C ASP A 210 11.97 29.35 -6.40
N SER A 211 11.35 28.17 -6.33
CA SER A 211 11.30 27.34 -5.12
C SER A 211 12.44 26.32 -5.13
N SER A 212 13.32 26.35 -4.11
CA SER A 212 14.41 25.39 -3.91
C SER A 212 13.96 23.93 -3.69
N SER A 213 12.66 23.65 -3.74
CA SER A 213 12.10 22.30 -3.68
C SER A 213 12.08 21.67 -5.08
N SER A 214 12.93 20.68 -5.31
CA SER A 214 13.13 20.04 -6.63
C SER A 214 11.94 19.19 -7.12
N SER A 215 10.96 18.89 -6.27
CA SER A 215 9.88 17.94 -6.60
C SER A 215 8.51 18.62 -6.77
N PRO A 216 7.77 18.36 -7.87
CA PRO A 216 6.43 18.90 -8.07
C PRO A 216 5.45 18.34 -7.04
N ALA A 217 4.55 19.19 -6.52
CA ALA A 217 3.53 18.76 -5.58
C ALA A 217 2.45 17.96 -6.31
N ILE A 218 2.09 16.80 -5.77
CA ILE A 218 1.06 15.91 -6.33
C ILE A 218 -0.19 16.00 -5.47
N SER A 219 -1.33 16.32 -6.09
CA SER A 219 -2.63 16.25 -5.42
C SER A 219 -3.46 15.09 -5.96
N ILE A 220 -4.15 14.39 -5.05
CA ILE A 220 -5.01 13.25 -5.37
C ILE A 220 -6.44 13.62 -5.07
N HIS A 221 -7.30 13.57 -6.08
CA HIS A 221 -8.72 13.91 -5.97
C HIS A 221 -9.60 12.75 -6.43
N GLU A 222 -10.73 12.54 -5.73
CA GLU A 222 -11.72 11.55 -6.14
C GLU A 222 -12.36 12.00 -7.46
N MET A 223 -12.32 11.14 -8.49
CA MET A 223 -13.02 11.39 -9.74
C MET A 223 -14.50 11.03 -9.52
N GLY A 224 -15.42 11.94 -9.82
CA GLY A 224 -16.84 11.78 -9.51
C GLY A 224 -17.46 10.47 -10.03
N HIS A 225 -18.47 9.96 -9.31
CA HIS A 225 -19.23 8.72 -9.48
C HIS A 225 -18.98 7.89 -10.75
N SER A 226 -17.85 7.20 -10.82
CA SER A 226 -17.72 5.96 -11.58
C SER A 226 -18.60 4.92 -10.86
N GLY A 227 -19.58 4.34 -11.57
CA GLY A 227 -20.72 3.60 -10.98
C GLY A 227 -20.40 2.59 -9.86
N ALA A 228 -21.43 2.28 -9.06
CA ALA A 228 -21.34 1.55 -7.78
C ALA A 228 -20.19 0.53 -7.68
N THR A 229 -19.28 0.79 -6.74
CA THR A 229 -18.13 -0.08 -6.45
C THR A 229 -18.60 -1.46 -5.97
N LYS A 230 -17.78 -2.51 -6.09
CA LYS A 230 -18.13 -3.85 -5.57
C LYS A 230 -18.41 -3.84 -4.07
N THR A 231 -17.78 -2.96 -3.30
CA THR A 231 -18.01 -2.78 -1.87
C THR A 231 -19.42 -2.25 -1.61
N GLU A 232 -19.85 -1.24 -2.36
CA GLU A 232 -21.23 -0.75 -2.36
C GLU A 232 -22.21 -1.81 -2.86
N ARG A 233 -21.81 -2.59 -3.88
CA ARG A 233 -22.63 -3.70 -4.41
C ARG A 233 -22.78 -4.85 -3.41
N SER A 234 -21.77 -5.13 -2.59
CA SER A 234 -21.82 -6.10 -1.50
C SER A 234 -22.82 -5.66 -0.41
N GLY A 235 -22.77 -4.37 -0.05
CA GLY A 235 -23.78 -3.74 0.82
C GLY A 235 -25.19 -3.82 0.22
N ILE A 236 -25.34 -3.53 -1.07
CA ILE A 236 -26.63 -3.63 -1.78
C ILE A 236 -27.12 -5.08 -1.88
N THR A 237 -26.25 -6.07 -2.11
CA THR A 237 -26.65 -7.49 -2.13
C THR A 237 -27.03 -8.00 -0.75
N LYS A 238 -26.37 -7.52 0.30
CA LYS A 238 -26.68 -7.84 1.70
C LYS A 238 -28.01 -7.22 2.13
N LEU A 239 -28.22 -5.94 1.82
CA LEU A 239 -29.53 -5.27 1.99
C LEU A 239 -30.63 -5.96 1.19
N LYS A 240 -30.36 -6.37 -0.06
CA LYS A 240 -31.34 -7.08 -0.89
C LYS A 240 -31.66 -8.47 -0.34
N SER A 241 -30.70 -9.17 0.27
CA SER A 241 -30.96 -10.43 0.98
C SER A 241 -31.72 -10.23 2.30
N GLU A 242 -31.43 -9.16 3.04
CA GLU A 242 -32.10 -8.80 4.29
C GLU A 242 -33.55 -8.32 4.05
N MET A 243 -33.79 -7.55 2.97
CA MET A 243 -35.13 -7.15 2.54
C MET A 243 -35.95 -8.34 2.01
N LYS A 244 -35.33 -9.34 1.40
CA LYS A 244 -36.01 -10.59 0.99
C LYS A 244 -36.45 -11.46 2.17
N GLN A 245 -35.89 -11.25 3.36
CA GLN A 245 -36.33 -11.91 4.60
C GLN A 245 -37.50 -11.18 5.30
N LYS A 246 -37.87 -9.98 4.86
CA LYS A 246 -39.04 -9.23 5.36
C LYS A 246 -39.86 -8.68 4.19
N GLY A 247 -40.72 -9.52 3.59
CA GLY A 247 -41.69 -9.03 2.62
C GLY A 247 -42.17 -10.10 1.65
N SER A 248 -43.39 -10.57 1.88
CA SER A 248 -44.17 -11.47 1.03
C SER A 248 -44.71 -10.77 -0.23
N THR A 249 -44.86 -11.58 -1.30
CA THR A 249 -45.55 -11.40 -2.61
C THR A 249 -44.81 -10.69 -3.77
N PRO A 250 -44.89 -11.22 -5.01
CA PRO A 250 -44.35 -10.57 -6.21
C PRO A 250 -45.44 -9.78 -6.95
N SER A 251 -45.17 -8.52 -7.28
CA SER A 251 -45.89 -7.77 -8.31
C SER A 251 -44.89 -7.24 -9.35
N SER A 252 -45.20 -7.49 -10.62
CA SER A 252 -44.41 -7.19 -11.82
C SER A 252 -43.91 -5.74 -11.91
N PRO A 253 -42.70 -5.47 -12.44
CA PRO A 253 -42.27 -4.11 -12.68
C PRO A 253 -42.71 -3.62 -14.07
N THR A 254 -43.60 -2.64 -14.11
CA THR A 254 -43.78 -1.76 -15.28
C THR A 254 -42.57 -0.84 -15.39
N SER A 255 -41.83 -0.95 -16.48
CA SER A 255 -40.68 -0.11 -16.78
C SER A 255 -41.12 1.25 -17.33
N THR A 256 -40.98 2.31 -16.54
CA THR A 256 -40.95 3.70 -17.04
C THR A 256 -39.50 4.16 -17.12
N SER A 257 -39.00 4.27 -18.34
CA SER A 257 -37.71 4.88 -18.66
C SER A 257 -37.82 6.41 -18.61
N PRO A 258 -36.86 7.15 -18.00
CA PRO A 258 -36.68 8.55 -18.34
C PRO A 258 -35.78 8.62 -19.58
N THR A 259 -36.31 9.26 -20.62
CA THR A 259 -35.59 9.73 -21.79
C THR A 259 -34.54 10.77 -21.36
N GLY A 260 -33.27 10.41 -21.53
CA GLY A 260 -32.12 11.30 -21.39
C GLY A 260 -31.14 11.04 -22.51
N SER A 261 -31.23 11.85 -23.55
CA SER A 261 -30.39 11.83 -24.75
C SER A 261 -28.94 12.19 -24.41
N GLY A 262 -27.96 11.36 -24.79
CA GLY A 262 -26.55 11.74 -24.77
C GLY A 262 -25.56 10.57 -24.81
N GLY A 263 -24.90 10.41 -25.97
CA GLY A 263 -23.53 9.88 -26.06
C GLY A 263 -23.34 8.36 -26.05
N ASP A 264 -23.26 7.78 -27.24
CA ASP A 264 -22.85 6.40 -27.52
C ASP A 264 -21.32 6.20 -27.37
N THR A 265 -20.76 6.60 -26.21
CA THR A 265 -19.35 6.38 -25.82
C THR A 265 -19.20 5.41 -24.64
N SER A 266 -20.31 4.93 -24.05
CA SER A 266 -20.31 4.33 -22.71
C SER A 266 -19.91 2.85 -22.62
N TRP A 267 -19.92 2.08 -23.71
CA TRP A 267 -19.71 0.61 -23.64
C TRP A 267 -18.22 0.20 -23.67
N GLY A 268 -17.36 0.93 -24.37
CA GLY A 268 -15.92 0.68 -24.44
C GLY A 268 -15.21 0.99 -23.11
N ASP A 269 -15.55 2.13 -22.50
CA ASP A 269 -14.96 2.58 -21.24
C ASP A 269 -15.32 1.66 -20.07
N ARG A 270 -16.57 1.18 -20.00
CA ARG A 270 -16.99 0.19 -19.00
C ARG A 270 -16.18 -1.12 -19.10
N LYS A 271 -15.73 -1.49 -20.31
CA LYS A 271 -14.90 -2.69 -20.51
C LYS A 271 -13.48 -2.52 -19.96
N GLY A 272 -12.86 -1.37 -20.20
CA GLY A 272 -11.55 -1.04 -19.62
C GLY A 272 -11.59 -1.01 -18.09
N GLN A 273 -12.65 -0.43 -17.53
CA GLN A 273 -12.84 -0.28 -16.09
C GLN A 273 -12.96 -1.62 -15.35
N TRP A 274 -13.74 -2.59 -15.85
CA TRP A 274 -13.85 -3.89 -15.16
C TRP A 274 -12.54 -4.68 -15.19
N LEU A 275 -11.82 -4.65 -16.31
CA LEU A 275 -10.56 -5.39 -16.46
C LEU A 275 -9.50 -4.79 -15.54
N ARG A 276 -9.41 -3.45 -15.51
CA ARG A 276 -8.56 -2.74 -14.55
C ARG A 276 -8.92 -3.12 -13.12
N ARG A 277 -10.21 -3.10 -12.75
CA ARG A 277 -10.61 -3.45 -11.38
C ARG A 277 -10.23 -4.88 -11.02
N ARG A 278 -10.33 -5.84 -11.93
CA ARG A 278 -9.88 -7.21 -11.69
C ARG A 278 -8.37 -7.32 -11.54
N ARG A 279 -7.59 -6.56 -12.33
CA ARG A 279 -6.13 -6.50 -12.21
C ARG A 279 -5.73 -5.93 -10.85
N LEU A 280 -6.38 -4.85 -10.41
CA LEU A 280 -6.17 -4.27 -9.08
C LEU A 280 -6.53 -5.25 -7.97
N ASP A 281 -7.76 -5.78 -7.98
CA ASP A 281 -8.21 -6.75 -6.97
C ASP A 281 -7.22 -7.94 -6.90
N GLY A 282 -6.80 -8.49 -8.03
CA GLY A 282 -5.83 -9.59 -8.07
C GLY A 282 -4.44 -9.19 -7.54
N ALA A 283 -3.94 -8.00 -7.89
CA ALA A 283 -2.62 -7.54 -7.46
C ALA A 283 -2.54 -7.24 -5.94
N ILE A 284 -3.67 -6.85 -5.32
CA ILE A 284 -3.77 -6.67 -3.86
C ILE A 284 -4.27 -7.92 -3.12
N ASN A 285 -4.28 -9.09 -3.77
CA ASN A 285 -4.78 -10.35 -3.21
C ASN A 285 -6.24 -10.32 -2.73
N ARG A 286 -7.11 -9.57 -3.42
CA ARG A 286 -8.55 -9.61 -3.22
C ARG A 286 -9.20 -10.55 -4.21
N VAL A 287 -9.95 -11.52 -3.69
CA VAL A 287 -10.71 -12.47 -4.50
C VAL A 287 -12.21 -12.14 -4.53
N PRO A 288 -13.00 -12.71 -5.46
CA PRO A 288 -14.45 -12.55 -5.47
C PRO A 288 -15.11 -13.11 -4.20
N VAL A 289 -16.28 -12.58 -3.83
CA VAL A 289 -17.05 -13.05 -2.67
C VAL A 289 -17.39 -14.54 -2.76
N GLY A 290 -17.10 -15.25 -1.66
CA GLY A 290 -17.26 -16.69 -1.55
C GLY A 290 -16.31 -17.49 -2.44
N PHE A 291 -15.21 -16.89 -2.91
CA PHE A 291 -14.19 -17.62 -3.68
C PHE A 291 -13.63 -18.78 -2.87
N TYR A 292 -13.15 -18.52 -1.65
CA TYR A 292 -12.60 -19.55 -0.78
C TYR A 292 -13.62 -20.65 -0.48
N GLU A 293 -14.87 -20.31 -0.18
CA GLU A 293 -15.94 -21.30 0.04
C GLU A 293 -16.21 -22.17 -1.21
N LYS A 294 -16.18 -21.59 -2.41
CA LYS A 294 -16.41 -22.33 -3.66
C LYS A 294 -15.23 -23.25 -3.95
N VAL A 295 -14.00 -22.75 -3.80
CA VAL A 295 -12.78 -23.56 -3.97
C VAL A 295 -12.77 -24.70 -2.96
N TRP A 296 -13.17 -24.44 -1.71
CA TRP A 296 -13.31 -25.46 -0.66
C TRP A 296 -14.27 -26.57 -1.07
N LYS A 297 -15.48 -26.21 -1.52
CA LYS A 297 -16.50 -27.18 -1.97
C LYS A 297 -16.05 -28.01 -3.17
N ILE A 298 -15.20 -27.46 -4.03
CA ILE A 298 -14.59 -28.20 -5.14
C ILE A 298 -13.56 -29.17 -4.59
N LEU A 299 -12.63 -28.69 -3.77
CA LEU A 299 -11.53 -29.50 -3.25
C LEU A 299 -12.01 -30.65 -2.35
N GLN A 300 -13.10 -30.48 -1.60
CA GLN A 300 -13.75 -31.58 -0.86
C GLN A 300 -14.18 -32.75 -1.75
N LYS A 301 -14.43 -32.51 -3.03
CA LYS A 301 -14.83 -33.54 -4.02
C LYS A 301 -13.65 -34.06 -4.83
N CYS A 302 -12.48 -33.45 -4.69
CA CYS A 302 -11.28 -33.81 -5.43
C CYS A 302 -10.35 -34.66 -4.54
N HIS A 303 -9.67 -35.64 -5.15
CA HIS A 303 -8.67 -36.46 -4.44
C HIS A 303 -7.32 -35.71 -4.27
N GLY A 304 -7.15 -34.61 -4.99
CA GLY A 304 -6.05 -33.66 -4.92
C GLY A 304 -6.19 -32.60 -6.03
N LEU A 305 -5.33 -31.58 -6.01
CA LEU A 305 -5.25 -30.53 -7.03
C LEU A 305 -3.84 -30.55 -7.62
N SER A 306 -3.72 -30.75 -8.93
CA SER A 306 -2.43 -30.66 -9.64
C SER A 306 -2.30 -29.29 -10.30
N ILE A 307 -1.28 -28.53 -9.93
CA ILE A 307 -0.93 -27.25 -10.55
C ILE A 307 0.53 -27.35 -10.98
N ASP A 308 0.79 -27.26 -12.29
CA ASP A 308 2.14 -27.26 -12.86
C ASP A 308 3.04 -28.42 -12.36
N GLY A 309 2.45 -29.62 -12.25
CA GLY A 309 3.14 -30.83 -11.78
C GLY A 309 3.18 -31.01 -10.26
N TYR A 310 2.81 -29.99 -9.48
CA TYR A 310 2.69 -30.09 -8.01
C TYR A 310 1.30 -30.57 -7.62
N VAL A 311 1.22 -31.70 -6.93
CA VAL A 311 -0.03 -32.29 -6.46
C VAL A 311 -0.26 -31.93 -5.00
N LEU A 312 -1.27 -31.09 -4.74
CA LEU A 312 -1.81 -30.85 -3.41
C LEU A 312 -2.76 -32.00 -3.03
N PRO A 313 -2.45 -32.82 -2.00
CA PRO A 313 -3.29 -33.95 -1.61
C PRO A 313 -4.62 -33.49 -1.01
N SER A 314 -5.65 -34.35 -1.09
CA SER A 314 -6.99 -34.07 -0.52
C SER A 314 -7.02 -33.87 1.00
N SER A 315 -5.97 -34.27 1.73
CA SER A 315 -5.84 -34.06 3.18
C SER A 315 -5.91 -32.59 3.59
N THR A 316 -5.46 -31.67 2.72
CA THR A 316 -5.49 -30.21 2.97
C THR A 316 -6.91 -29.68 3.26
N THR A 317 -7.95 -30.36 2.78
CA THR A 317 -9.36 -29.98 3.04
C THR A 317 -10.07 -30.81 4.10
N ARG A 318 -9.41 -31.81 4.68
CA ARG A 318 -10.00 -32.64 5.75
C ARG A 318 -9.75 -32.07 7.14
N GLU A 319 -8.71 -31.27 7.30
CA GLU A 319 -8.26 -30.74 8.60
C GLU A 319 -8.57 -29.24 8.79
N MET A 320 -9.29 -28.62 7.84
CA MET A 320 -9.48 -27.17 7.81
C MET A 320 -10.95 -26.76 7.65
N THR A 321 -11.23 -25.47 7.81
CA THR A 321 -12.52 -24.86 7.50
C THR A 321 -12.44 -23.93 6.28
N PRO A 322 -13.57 -23.61 5.61
CA PRO A 322 -13.58 -22.76 4.41
C PRO A 322 -13.02 -21.34 4.63
N CYS A 323 -12.93 -20.90 5.88
CA CYS A 323 -12.46 -19.58 6.29
C CYS A 323 -11.05 -19.61 6.91
N GLU A 324 -10.43 -20.78 7.02
CA GLU A 324 -9.09 -20.89 7.60
C GLU A 324 -8.01 -20.42 6.65
N ILE A 325 -7.06 -19.66 7.18
CA ILE A 325 -6.04 -18.98 6.37
C ILE A 325 -5.05 -19.98 5.75
N LYS A 326 -4.84 -21.15 6.38
CA LYS A 326 -3.95 -22.19 5.81
C LYS A 326 -4.54 -22.89 4.59
N PHE A 327 -5.85 -22.75 4.35
CA PHE A 327 -6.51 -23.24 3.15
C PHE A 327 -6.41 -22.25 1.97
N ALA A 328 -6.15 -20.97 2.26
CA ALA A 328 -6.28 -19.83 1.35
C ALA A 328 -4.97 -19.33 0.75
#